data_AF-A0A7C6Z1X6-F1
#
_entry.id   AF-A0A7C6Z1X6-F1
#
_cell.length_a   1.000
_cell.length_b   1.000
_cell.length_c   1.000
_cell.angle_alpha   90.00
_cell.angle_beta   90.00
_cell.angle_gamma   90.00
#
_symmetry.space_group_name_H-M   'P 1'
#
loop_
_entity.id
_entity.type
_entity.pdbx_description
1 polymer ?
#
loop_
_entity_poly.entity_id
_entity_poly.type
_entity_poly.pdbx_seq_one_letter_code
_entity_poly.pdbx_strand_id
1 'polypeptide(L)' 'TSVGYGANFGGLSALLSMLNSCAAGIGVVNIDNGFGAGFLAAMINKL' A
#
# COMPACT_ATOMS: atom_id res chain seq x y z
N THR A 1 12.49 -4.68 -0.50
CA THR A 1 11.68 -5.34 0.54
C THR A 1 11.53 -4.37 1.70
N SER A 2 10.44 -4.47 2.46
CA SER A 2 9.96 -3.54 3.50
C SER A 2 10.87 -3.33 4.73
N VAL A 3 12.18 -3.33 4.58
CA VAL A 3 13.13 -3.33 5.70
C VAL A 3 13.45 -1.93 6.27
N GLY A 4 12.88 -0.85 5.71
CA GLY A 4 13.42 0.51 5.95
C GLY A 4 12.48 1.58 6.54
N TYR A 5 11.15 1.45 6.47
CA TYR A 5 10.22 2.50 6.90
C TYR A 5 9.24 1.96 7.95
N GLY A 6 9.54 2.16 9.24
CA GLY A 6 8.56 1.94 10.30
C GLY A 6 8.10 0.48 10.49
N ALA A 7 8.90 -0.51 10.08
CA ALA A 7 8.62 -1.94 10.19
C ALA A 7 8.68 -2.51 11.62
N ASN A 8 8.49 -1.68 12.65
CA ASN A 8 8.12 -2.19 13.96
C ASN A 8 6.77 -2.92 13.79
N PHE A 9 6.70 -4.19 14.20
CA PHE A 9 5.55 -5.07 13.94
C PHE A 9 5.22 -5.29 12.45
N GLY A 10 6.23 -5.42 11.58
CA GLY A 10 6.03 -5.90 10.21
C GLY A 10 5.29 -4.92 9.29
N GLY A 11 5.41 -3.62 9.52
CA GLY A 11 4.82 -2.59 8.65
C GLY A 11 3.39 -2.19 9.02
N LEU A 12 2.89 -2.62 10.18
CA LEU A 12 1.54 -2.27 10.66
C LEU A 12 1.34 -0.74 10.79
N SER A 13 2.34 -0.02 11.29
CA SER A 13 2.30 1.45 11.36
C SER A 13 2.13 2.10 9.98
N ALA A 14 2.86 1.60 8.98
CA ALA A 14 2.75 2.10 7.60
C ALA A 14 1.38 1.78 7.00
N LEU A 15 0.87 0.55 7.19
CA LEU A 15 -0.45 0.15 6.71
C LEU A 15 -1.56 1.02 7.31
N LEU A 16 -1.56 1.21 8.63
CA LEU A 16 -2.55 2.05 9.31
C LEU A 16 -2.43 3.53 8.89
N SER A 17 -1.21 4.04 8.74
CA SER A 17 -0.99 5.41 8.26
C SER A 17 -1.57 5.62 6.86
N MET A 18 -1.40 4.64 5.96
CA MET A 18 -1.92 4.72 4.60
C MET A 18 -3.46 4.63 4.57
N LEU A 19 -4.05 3.71 5.35
CA LEU A 19 -5.51 3.59 5.45
C LEU A 19 -6.17 4.83 6.08
N ASN A 20 -5.47 5.51 6.99
CA ASN A 20 -5.98 6.68 7.69
C ASN A 20 -5.57 8.02 7.03
N SER A 21 -4.93 8.00 5.85
CA SER A 21 -4.39 9.20 5.20
C SER A 21 -5.46 10.16 4.66
N CYS A 22 -6.71 9.74 4.51
CA CYS A 22 -7.82 10.49 3.89
C CYS A 22 -7.50 11.10 2.49
N ALA A 23 -6.40 10.70 1.84
CA ALA A 23 -6.03 11.20 0.54
C ALA A 23 -6.94 10.57 -0.53
N ALA A 24 -7.56 11.41 -1.37
CA ALA A 24 -8.39 10.91 -2.46
C ALA A 24 -7.52 10.21 -3.52
N GLY A 25 -8.05 9.14 -4.11
CA GLY A 25 -7.40 8.46 -5.23
C GLY A 25 -6.23 7.55 -4.87
N ILE A 26 -6.00 7.27 -3.59
CA ILE A 26 -5.02 6.25 -3.18
C ILE A 26 -5.68 4.86 -3.14
N GLY A 27 -4.92 3.84 -3.54
CA GLY A 27 -5.24 2.43 -3.33
C GLY A 27 -4.21 1.80 -2.41
N VAL A 28 -4.65 1.15 -1.34
CA VAL A 28 -3.76 0.51 -0.36
C VAL A 28 -3.81 -1.01 -0.56
N VAL A 29 -2.64 -1.65 -0.57
CA VAL A 29 -2.50 -3.11 -0.61
C VAL A 29 -1.67 -3.60 0.57
N ASN A 30 -1.71 -4.91 0.83
CA ASN A 30 -0.92 -5.53 1.89
C ASN A 30 0.58 -5.22 1.73
N ILE A 31 1.29 -5.18 2.86
CA ILE A 31 2.75 -5.03 2.89
C ILE A 31 3.42 -6.13 2.05
N ASP A 32 4.43 -5.75 1.26
CA ASP A 32 5.11 -6.59 0.27
C ASP A 32 4.22 -7.19 -0.85
N ASN A 33 2.93 -6.83 -0.97
CA ASN A 33 2.07 -7.28 -2.07
C ASN A 33 2.24 -6.44 -3.35
N GLY A 34 3.43 -6.52 -3.94
CA GLY A 34 3.75 -5.81 -5.18
C GLY A 34 2.91 -6.24 -6.39
N PHE A 35 2.50 -7.52 -6.44
CA PHE A 35 1.61 -8.02 -7.48
C PHE A 35 0.22 -7.35 -7.42
N GLY A 36 -0.39 -7.30 -6.23
CA GLY A 36 -1.67 -6.63 -6.03
C GLY A 36 -1.62 -5.14 -6.38
N ALA A 37 -0.51 -4.46 -6.05
CA ALA A 37 -0.30 -3.06 -6.44
C ALA A 37 -0.27 -2.88 -7.96
N GLY A 38 0.47 -3.73 -8.68
CA GLY A 38 0.56 -3.68 -10.14
C GLY A 38 -0.77 -4.01 -10.83
N PHE A 39 -1.49 -5.00 -10.32
CA PHE A 39 -2.81 -5.35 -10.84
C PHE A 39 -3.83 -4.23 -10.65
N LEU A 40 -3.87 -3.62 -9.46
CA LEU A 40 -4.72 -2.45 -9.18
C LEU A 40 -4.40 -1.29 -10.14
N ALA A 41 -3.11 -0.98 -10.32
CA ALA A 41 -2.68 0.07 -11.25
C ALA A 41 -3.12 -0.23 -12.70
N ALA A 42 -2.99 -1.48 -13.14
CA ALA A 42 -3.43 -1.88 -14.47
C ALA A 42 -4.95 -1.80 -14.66
N MET A 43 -5.74 -2.06 -13.62
CA MET A 43 -7.19 -1.85 -13.67
C MET A 43 -7.51 -0.36 -13.78
N ILE A 44 -6.87 0.50 -12.98
CA ILE A 44 -7.08 1.95 -13.03
C ILE A 44 -6.70 2.51 -14.40
N ASN A 45 -5.57 2.07 -14.98
CA ASN A 45 -5.13 2.51 -16.31
C ASN A 45 -6.05 2.04 -17.45
N LYS A 46 -6.93 1.07 -17.18
CA LYS A 46 -7.92 0.56 -18.14
C LYS A 46 -9.33 1.13 -17.92
N LEU A 47 -9.53 1.99 -16.93
CA LEU A 47 -10.74 2.81 -16.76
C LEU A 47 -10.72 3.98 -17.75
#